data_AF-A0AAU3KJE4-F1
#
_entry.id   AF-A0AAU3KJE4-F1
#
_cell.length_a   1.000
_cell.length_b   1.000
_cell.length_c   1.000
_cell.angle_alpha   90.00
_cell.angle_beta   90.00
_cell.angle_gamma   90.00
#
_symmetry.space_group_name_H-M   'P 1'
#
loop_
_entity.id
_entity.type
_entity.pdbx_description
1 polymer ?
#
loop_
_entity_poly.entity_id
_entity_poly.type
_entity_poly.pdbx_seq_one_letter_code
_entity_poly.pdbx_strand_id
1 'polypeptide(L)'
;MKTATQTSISPSGFAGPAQHYALSEPLCGNTHVIVWTQDAFGQQAAEAVIVAARMDGSAITLTRLPGSFVHADPTPEAALELAGYQVVRG
;
A
#
# COMPACT_ATOMS: atom_id res chain seq x y z
N MET A 1 -11.34 7.86 -13.47
CA MET A 1 -11.25 7.14 -12.18
C MET A 1 -9.84 6.60 -12.07
N LYS A 2 -9.15 6.85 -10.96
CA LYS A 2 -7.77 6.38 -10.78
C LYS A 2 -7.81 4.91 -10.41
N THR A 3 -6.91 4.13 -11.00
CA THR A 3 -6.71 2.71 -10.70
C THR A 3 -5.33 2.44 -10.11
N ALA A 4 -5.26 1.45 -9.23
CA ALA A 4 -4.06 0.83 -8.70
C ALA A 4 -4.06 -0.63 -9.13
N THR A 5 -3.17 -1.00 -10.04
CA THR A 5 -3.07 -2.36 -10.58
C THR A 5 -2.09 -3.17 -9.76
N GLN A 6 -2.56 -4.25 -9.14
CA GLN A 6 -1.70 -5.17 -8.41
C GLN A 6 -0.72 -5.84 -9.38
N THR A 7 0.55 -5.85 -9.02
CA THR A 7 1.60 -6.53 -9.79
C THR A 7 1.89 -7.92 -9.23
N SER A 8 2.65 -8.74 -9.96
CA SER A 8 3.11 -10.05 -9.48
C SER A 8 4.24 -9.97 -8.44
N ILE A 9 4.76 -8.77 -8.16
CA ILE A 9 5.84 -8.58 -7.18
C ILE A 9 5.25 -8.72 -5.77
N SER A 10 5.92 -9.55 -4.96
CA SER A 10 5.58 -9.78 -3.55
C SER A 10 6.71 -9.25 -2.66
N PRO A 11 6.67 -7.97 -2.24
CA PRO A 11 7.68 -7.37 -1.37
C PRO A 11 7.76 -8.09 -0.03
N SER A 12 8.96 -8.14 0.56
CA SER A 12 9.22 -8.72 1.88
C SER A 12 9.94 -7.73 2.79
N GLY A 13 10.08 -8.06 4.08
CA GLY A 13 10.73 -7.20 5.07
C GLY A 13 9.81 -6.18 5.75
N PHE A 14 8.50 -6.29 5.55
CA PHE A 14 7.47 -5.49 6.23
C PHE A 14 6.90 -6.21 7.44
N ALA A 15 6.17 -5.48 8.29
CA ALA A 15 5.56 -6.01 9.51
C ALA A 15 4.40 -7.00 9.27
N GLY A 16 4.00 -7.20 8.01
CA GLY A 16 3.00 -8.17 7.60
C GLY A 16 2.94 -8.30 6.08
N PRO A 17 1.89 -8.93 5.53
CA PRO A 17 1.74 -9.13 4.10
C PRO A 17 1.79 -7.81 3.33
N ALA A 18 2.62 -7.75 2.29
CA ALA A 18 2.81 -6.58 1.46
C ALA A 18 2.48 -6.88 0.00
N GLN A 19 1.88 -5.91 -0.68
CA GLN A 19 1.51 -5.98 -2.09
C GLN A 19 2.05 -4.75 -2.82
N HIS A 20 2.49 -4.95 -4.07
CA HIS A 20 3.02 -3.89 -4.90
C HIS A 20 2.04 -3.52 -6.03
N TYR A 21 1.83 -2.22 -6.22
CA TYR A 21 0.87 -1.69 -7.19
C TYR A 21 1.50 -0.66 -8.11
N ALA A 22 1.12 -0.73 -9.39
CA ALA A 22 1.32 0.33 -10.36
C ALA A 22 0.09 1.26 -10.37
N LEU A 23 0.32 2.57 -10.30
CA LEU A 23 -0.74 3.57 -10.26
C LEU A 23 -0.95 4.20 -11.63
N SER A 24 -2.21 4.30 -12.06
CA SER A 24 -2.59 5.02 -13.30
C SER A 24 -2.30 6.52 -13.25
N GLU A 25 -2.31 7.11 -12.06
CA GLU A 25 -1.90 8.49 -11.78
C GLU A 25 -0.98 8.51 -10.56
N PRO A 26 0.04 9.38 -10.47
CA PRO A 26 0.96 9.39 -9.34
C PRO A 26 0.30 9.81 -8.00
N LEU A 27 0.62 9.10 -6.91
CA LEU A 27 0.28 9.50 -5.54
C LEU A 27 1.47 10.25 -4.93
N CYS A 28 1.29 11.54 -4.65
CA CYS A 28 2.37 12.42 -4.18
C CYS A 28 3.63 12.35 -5.06
N GLY A 29 3.45 12.23 -6.38
CA GLY A 29 4.54 12.11 -7.36
C GLY A 29 5.07 10.69 -7.60
N ASN A 30 4.55 9.67 -6.91
CA ASN A 30 5.01 8.28 -7.06
C ASN A 30 4.06 7.45 -7.93
N THR A 31 4.58 6.78 -8.95
CA THR A 31 3.80 5.92 -9.85
C THR A 31 3.64 4.49 -9.36
N HIS A 32 4.39 4.09 -8.34
CA HIS A 32 4.33 2.77 -7.74
C HIS A 32 4.30 2.90 -6.22
N VAL A 33 3.58 1.99 -5.59
CA VAL A 33 3.45 1.94 -4.14
C VAL A 33 3.50 0.50 -3.63
N ILE A 34 3.93 0.36 -2.40
CA ILE A 34 3.74 -0.86 -1.62
C ILE A 34 2.69 -0.55 -0.58
N VAL A 35 1.74 -1.47 -0.41
CA VAL A 35 0.78 -1.45 0.69
C VAL A 35 1.01 -2.70 1.52
N TRP A 36 1.27 -2.54 2.82
CA TRP A 36 1.26 -3.68 3.73
C TRP A 36 0.17 -3.52 4.78
N THR A 37 -0.33 -4.66 5.24
CA THR A 37 -1.19 -4.75 6.41
C THR A 37 -0.43 -5.40 7.54
N GLN A 38 -0.68 -4.96 8.76
CA GLN A 38 -0.16 -5.61 9.96
C GLN A 38 -1.29 -5.78 10.98
N ASP A 39 -1.26 -6.90 11.67
CA ASP A 39 -2.17 -7.17 12.78
C ASP A 39 -1.76 -6.37 14.01
N ALA A 40 -2.70 -6.25 14.96
CA ALA A 40 -2.39 -5.68 16.25
C ALA A 40 -1.42 -6.60 17.03
N PHE A 41 -0.37 -6.02 17.61
CA PHE A 41 0.58 -6.75 18.43
C PHE A 41 1.04 -5.91 19.63
N GLY A 42 0.76 -6.40 20.84
CA GLY A 42 1.05 -5.67 22.07
C GLY A 42 0.31 -4.32 22.11
N GLN A 43 1.07 -3.22 22.10
CA GLN A 43 0.54 -1.85 22.06
C GLN A 43 0.37 -1.30 20.64
N GLN A 44 0.79 -2.03 19.60
CA GLN A 44 0.59 -1.61 18.21
C GLN A 44 -0.81 -2.00 17.75
N ALA A 45 -1.52 -1.03 17.16
CA ALA A 45 -2.80 -1.27 16.51
C ALA A 45 -2.62 -1.89 15.12
N ALA A 46 -3.65 -2.59 14.65
CA ALA A 46 -3.72 -3.06 13.28
C ALA A 46 -3.84 -1.89 12.31
N GLU A 47 -3.14 -1.97 11.18
CA GLU A 47 -3.11 -0.88 10.20
C GLU A 47 -2.80 -1.35 8.77
N ALA A 48 -3.18 -0.52 7.81
CA ALA A 48 -2.70 -0.58 6.43
C ALA A 48 -1.85 0.65 6.15
N VAL A 49 -0.67 0.44 5.57
CA VAL A 49 0.28 1.52 5.29
C VAL A 49 0.69 1.51 3.83
N ILE A 50 0.60 2.69 3.21
CA ILE A 50 1.04 2.95 1.84
C ILE A 50 2.38 3.66 1.87
N VAL A 51 3.36 3.17 1.11
CA VAL A 51 4.65 3.82 0.92
C VAL A 51 5.04 3.87 -0.54
N ALA A 52 5.87 4.85 -0.89
CA ALA A 52 6.42 4.99 -2.22
C ALA A 52 7.34 3.80 -2.58
N ALA A 53 7.20 3.30 -3.80
CA ALA A 53 7.98 2.17 -4.30
C ALA A 53 8.58 2.46 -5.67
N ARG A 54 9.63 1.71 -6.00
CA ARG A 54 10.14 1.61 -7.37
C ARG A 54 9.43 0.49 -8.12
N MET A 55 9.55 0.51 -9.44
CA MET A 55 8.97 -0.51 -10.33
C MET A 55 9.40 -1.95 -10.01
N ASP A 56 10.58 -2.13 -9.40
CA ASP A 56 11.11 -3.43 -8.96
C ASP A 56 10.53 -3.93 -7.62
N GLY A 57 9.65 -3.15 -6.98
CA GLY A 57 9.06 -3.47 -5.68
C GLY A 57 9.94 -3.14 -4.48
N SER A 58 11.03 -2.39 -4.65
CA SER A 58 11.77 -1.82 -3.53
C SER A 58 11.09 -0.56 -3.00
N ALA A 59 11.00 -0.42 -1.67
CA ALA A 59 10.55 0.82 -1.05
C ALA A 59 11.56 1.95 -1.30
N ILE A 60 11.07 3.15 -1.62
CA ILE A 60 11.92 4.35 -1.74
C ILE A 60 12.18 4.93 -0.34
N THR A 61 11.11 5.04 0.45
CA THR A 61 11.11 5.53 1.84
C THR A 61 9.97 4.85 2.59
N LEU A 62 10.06 4.76 3.92
CA LEU A 62 8.98 4.28 4.78
C LEU A 62 8.06 5.41 5.26
N THR A 63 8.11 6.57 4.60
CA THR A 63 7.20 7.68 4.87
C THR A 63 5.80 7.31 4.39
N ARG A 64 4.83 7.38 5.31
CA ARG A 64 3.43 7.05 5.03
C ARG A 64 2.83 8.01 4.02
N LEU A 65 2.16 7.47 3.02
CA LEU A 65 1.40 8.23 2.02
C LEU A 65 -0.08 8.33 2.41
N PRO A 66 -0.83 9.32 1.86
CA PRO A 66 -2.27 9.43 2.05
C PRO A 66 -2.99 8.12 1.71
N GLY A 67 -4.00 7.77 2.50
CA GLY A 67 -4.70 6.49 2.43
C GLY A 67 -4.24 5.46 3.47
N SER A 68 -3.04 5.64 4.06
CA SER A 68 -2.62 4.84 5.23
C SER A 68 -3.56 5.09 6.42
N PHE A 69 -3.97 4.03 7.13
CA PHE A 69 -4.93 4.13 8.22
C PHE A 69 -4.83 2.99 9.24
N VAL A 70 -5.30 3.27 10.46
CA VAL A 70 -5.44 2.30 11.56
C VAL A 70 -6.88 1.81 11.60
N HIS A 71 -7.08 0.50 11.63
CA HIS A 71 -8.41 -0.11 11.68
C HIS A 71 -8.32 -1.55 12.20
N ALA A 72 -9.42 -2.07 12.77
CA ALA A 72 -9.45 -3.43 13.32
C ALA A 72 -9.29 -4.52 12.25
N ASP A 73 -9.70 -4.22 11.02
CA ASP A 73 -9.58 -5.08 9.85
C ASP A 73 -9.08 -4.24 8.66
N PRO A 74 -7.78 -3.96 8.57
CA PRO A 74 -7.21 -3.12 7.53
C PRO A 74 -6.95 -3.96 6.27
N THR A 75 -7.27 -3.42 5.10
CA THR A 75 -6.98 -4.06 3.81
C THR A 75 -6.19 -3.14 2.88
N PRO A 76 -5.38 -3.69 1.96
CA PRO A 76 -4.73 -2.89 0.93
C PRO A 76 -5.73 -2.14 0.05
N GLU A 77 -6.85 -2.79 -0.28
CA GLU A 77 -7.93 -2.21 -1.08
C GLU A 77 -8.52 -0.97 -0.41
N ALA A 78 -8.87 -1.04 0.87
CA ALA A 78 -9.42 0.10 1.59
C ALA A 78 -8.42 1.27 1.67
N ALA A 79 -7.13 0.98 1.84
CA ALA A 79 -6.10 2.02 1.87
C ALA A 79 -6.01 2.76 0.51
N LEU A 80 -6.03 2.01 -0.58
CA LEU A 80 -5.97 2.57 -1.94
C LEU A 80 -7.27 3.31 -2.30
N GLU A 81 -8.43 2.84 -1.86
CA GLU A 81 -9.71 3.54 -2.01
C GLU A 81 -9.73 4.87 -1.27
N LEU A 82 -9.21 4.92 -0.03
CA LEU A 82 -9.02 6.16 0.73
C LEU A 82 -8.04 7.12 0.05
N ALA A 83 -7.07 6.60 -0.72
CA ALA A 83 -6.17 7.38 -1.57
C ALA A 83 -6.81 7.80 -2.91
N GLY A 84 -8.05 7.38 -3.20
CA GLY A 84 -8.80 7.72 -4.41
C GLY A 84 -8.59 6.77 -5.59
N TYR A 85 -8.10 5.55 -5.34
CA TYR A 85 -7.84 4.53 -6.35
C TYR A 85 -8.78 3.34 -6.23
N GLN A 86 -9.22 2.81 -7.37
CA GLN A 86 -9.83 1.49 -7.47
C GLN A 86 -8.74 0.44 -7.65
N VAL A 87 -8.79 -0.64 -6.87
CA VAL A 87 -7.87 -1.76 -7.08
C VAL A 87 -8.31 -2.60 -8.27
N VAL A 88 -7.36 -2.87 -9.17
CA VAL A 88 -7.52 -3.78 -10.31
C VAL A 88 -6.52 -4.92 -10.14
N ARG A 89 -7.00 -6.15 -10.29
CA ARG A 89 -6.12 -7.34 -10.26
C ARG A 89 -5.66 -7.62 -11.69
N GLY A 90 -4.35 -7.54 -11.90
CA GLY A 90 -3.68 -7.86 -13.16
C GLY A 90 -3.38 -9.34 -13.30
#